data_AF-A0A538K0K3-F1
#
_entry.id   AF-A0A538K0K3-F1
#
_cell.length_a   1.000
_cell.length_b   1.000
_cell.length_c   1.000
_cell.angle_alpha   90.00
_cell.angle_beta   90.00
_cell.angle_gamma   90.00
#
_symmetry.space_group_name_H-M   'P 1'
#
loop_
_entity.id
_entity.type
_entity.pdbx_description
1 polymer ?
#
loop_
_entity_poly.entity_id
_entity_poly.type
_entity_poly.pdbx_seq_one_letter_code
_entity_poly.pdbx_strand_id
1 'polypeptide(L)'
;MTNHYHLLLRSEETGFAAGMRLLNCGHAHRMNRKHGRSGHLFRNHYSWHPVENDEHLLEAVRYILLNPVRAGISENPEDWRWSSYRAIADLDLPPDFLALTDVLSIFGTTPTTARAAFLDMFK
;
A
#
# COMPACT_ATOMS: atom_id res chain seq x y z
N MET A 1 3.18 7.00 7.59
CA MET A 1 3.51 7.52 6.24
C MET A 1 4.80 8.36 6.16
N THR A 2 5.10 9.28 7.09
CA THR A 2 6.41 9.99 7.06
C THR A 2 7.58 9.18 7.63
N ASN A 3 7.30 8.21 8.50
CA ASN A 3 8.29 7.40 9.22
C ASN A 3 8.03 5.87 9.15
N HIS A 4 6.97 5.44 8.46
CA HIS A 4 6.58 4.04 8.22
C HIS A 4 5.65 3.97 7.01
N TYR A 5 5.45 2.77 6.48
CA TYR A 5 4.55 2.48 5.36
C TYR A 5 3.59 1.34 5.72
N HIS A 6 2.46 1.27 5.02
CA HIS A 6 1.51 0.15 5.09
C HIS A 6 1.40 -0.49 3.70
N LEU A 7 1.38 -1.82 3.65
CA LEU A 7 1.23 -2.59 2.41
C LEU A 7 0.10 -3.59 2.58
N LEU A 8 -0.67 -3.77 1.52
CA LEU A 8 -1.57 -4.90 1.34
C LEU A 8 -0.91 -5.82 0.32
N LEU A 9 -0.64 -7.06 0.71
CA LEU A 9 0.11 -8.02 -0.10
C LEU A 9 -0.65 -9.34 -0.16
N ARG A 10 -0.73 -9.92 -1.35
CA ARG A 10 -1.16 -11.30 -1.58
C ARG A 10 0.08 -12.12 -1.92
N SER A 11 0.23 -13.28 -1.28
CA SER A 11 1.32 -14.21 -1.57
C SER A 11 0.74 -15.61 -1.73
N GLU A 12 1.15 -16.31 -2.78
CA GLU A 12 0.69 -17.68 -3.07
C GLU A 12 1.48 -18.75 -2.29
N GLU A 13 2.60 -18.37 -1.64
CA GLU A 13 3.50 -19.28 -0.92
C GLU A 13 3.87 -18.77 0.50
N THR A 14 4.56 -19.62 1.27
CA THR A 14 5.14 -19.32 2.60
C THR A 14 6.26 -18.25 2.58
N GLY A 15 6.52 -17.62 1.43
CA GLY A 15 7.62 -16.69 1.18
C GLY A 15 7.46 -15.28 1.77
N PHE A 16 6.37 -14.96 2.47
CA PHE A 16 6.11 -13.61 3.00
C PHE A 16 7.27 -13.05 3.84
N ALA A 17 7.80 -13.85 4.77
CA ALA A 17 8.93 -13.43 5.61
C ALA A 17 10.21 -13.20 4.79
N ALA A 18 10.46 -14.03 3.78
CA ALA A 18 11.61 -13.88 2.89
C ALA A 18 11.48 -12.64 2.01
N GLY A 19 10.28 -12.36 1.49
CA GLY A 19 9.97 -11.16 0.70
C GLY A 19 10.12 -9.87 1.53
N MET A 20 9.57 -9.85 2.74
CA MET A 20 9.74 -8.71 3.66
C MET A 20 11.19 -8.50 4.08
N ARG A 21 11.97 -9.58 4.26
CA ARG A 21 13.42 -9.48 4.49
C ARG A 21 14.13 -8.83 3.31
N LEU A 22 13.84 -9.28 2.08
CA LEU A 22 14.44 -8.70 0.87
C LEU A 22 14.12 -7.21 0.73
N LEU A 23 12.84 -6.85 0.89
CA LEU A 23 12.38 -5.46 0.82
C LEU A 23 13.09 -4.57 1.85
N ASN A 24 13.03 -4.97 3.13
CA ASN A 24 13.49 -4.12 4.22
C ASN A 24 15.02 -4.05 4.28
N CYS A 25 15.70 -5.21 4.22
CA CYS A 25 17.17 -5.22 4.23
C CYS A 25 17.73 -4.55 2.97
N GLY A 26 17.16 -4.81 1.80
CA GLY A 26 17.57 -4.19 0.55
C GLY A 26 17.44 -2.65 0.60
N HIS A 27 16.31 -2.15 1.10
CA HIS A 27 16.11 -0.72 1.31
C HIS A 27 17.09 -0.14 2.32
N ALA A 28 17.28 -0.79 3.47
CA ALA A 28 18.22 -0.35 4.50
C ALA A 28 19.66 -0.25 3.99
N HIS A 29 20.15 -1.27 3.30
CA HIS A 29 21.48 -1.26 2.69
C HIS A 29 21.65 -0.16 1.65
N ARG A 30 20.65 0.03 0.77
CA ARG A 30 20.67 1.08 -0.25
C ARG A 30 20.74 2.47 0.37
N MET A 31 19.91 2.74 1.39
CA MET A 31 19.88 4.03 2.07
C MET A 31 21.16 4.29 2.87
N ASN A 32 21.65 3.29 3.61
CA ASN A 32 22.90 3.41 4.34
C ASN A 32 24.08 3.71 3.41
N ARG A 33 24.19 2.98 2.29
CA ARG A 33 25.23 3.26 1.27
C ARG A 33 25.08 4.66 0.69
N LYS A 34 23.86 5.07 0.32
CA LYS A 34 23.59 6.39 -0.26
C LYS A 34 23.98 7.53 0.67
N HIS A 35 23.83 7.36 1.98
CA HIS A 35 24.06 8.41 2.97
C HIS A 35 25.35 8.24 3.78
N GLY A 36 26.21 7.28 3.45
CA GLY A 36 27.46 7.02 4.19
C GLY A 36 27.23 6.59 5.65
N ARG A 37 26.10 5.94 5.93
CA ARG A 37 25.71 5.48 7.27
C ARG A 37 25.90 3.98 7.43
N SER A 38 25.93 3.51 8.67
CA SER A 38 25.92 2.09 9.04
C SER A 38 24.94 1.85 10.18
N GLY A 39 24.56 0.58 10.40
CA GLY A 39 23.60 0.20 11.44
C GLY A 39 22.15 0.13 10.98
N HIS A 40 21.22 0.09 11.94
CA HIS A 40 19.79 -0.12 11.70
C HIS A 40 19.12 1.12 11.08
N LEU A 41 18.40 0.93 9.96
CA LEU A 41 17.55 1.98 9.38
C LEU A 41 16.14 1.98 10.00
N PHE A 42 15.53 0.81 10.12
CA PHE A 42 14.19 0.65 10.69
C PHE A 42 14.27 0.50 12.20
N ARG A 43 13.39 1.19 12.92
CA ARG A 43 13.34 1.14 14.39
C ARG A 43 12.80 -0.21 14.89
N ASN A 44 11.77 -0.73 14.24
CA ASN A 44 11.05 -1.92 14.65
C ASN A 44 10.98 -2.94 13.50
N HIS A 45 10.68 -4.19 13.84
CA HIS A 45 10.23 -5.19 12.88
C HIS A 45 8.89 -4.76 12.26
N TYR A 46 8.56 -5.32 11.10
CA TYR A 46 7.24 -5.14 10.52
C TYR A 46 6.19 -5.90 11.34
N SER A 47 4.98 -5.37 11.40
CA SER A 47 3.80 -6.07 11.91
C SER A 47 2.92 -6.47 10.74
N TRP A 48 2.25 -7.62 10.85
CA TRP A 48 1.35 -8.11 9.81
C TRP A 48 0.10 -8.71 10.46
N HIS A 49 -1.02 -8.63 9.74
CA HIS A 49 -2.30 -9.20 10.14
C HIS A 49 -2.90 -9.87 8.91
N PRO A 50 -3.40 -11.12 9.01
CA PRO A 50 -4.06 -11.77 7.90
C PRO A 50 -5.36 -11.04 7.56
N VAL A 51 -5.66 -10.94 6.26
CA VAL A 51 -6.97 -10.50 5.77
C VAL A 51 -7.78 -11.77 5.51
N GLU A 52 -8.87 -11.95 6.26
CA GLU A 52 -9.57 -13.23 6.36
C GLU A 52 -10.84 -13.31 5.49
N ASN A 53 -11.40 -12.16 5.09
CA ASN A 53 -12.62 -12.08 4.30
C ASN A 53 -12.68 -10.75 3.51
N ASP A 54 -13.67 -10.66 2.63
CA ASP A 54 -13.83 -9.53 1.71
C ASP A 54 -14.14 -8.20 2.41
N GLU A 55 -14.88 -8.23 3.53
CA GLU A 55 -15.16 -7.03 4.33
C GLU A 55 -13.87 -6.48 4.97
N HIS A 56 -13.04 -7.37 5.52
CA HIS A 56 -11.73 -7.00 6.06
C HIS A 56 -10.79 -6.50 4.95
N LEU A 57 -10.87 -7.08 3.75
CA LEU A 57 -10.09 -6.61 2.61
C LEU A 57 -10.47 -5.19 2.20
N LEU A 58 -11.77 -4.89 2.12
CA LEU A 58 -12.30 -3.56 1.83
C LEU A 58 -11.84 -2.53 2.87
N GLU A 59 -11.99 -2.85 4.16
CA GLU A 59 -11.55 -1.94 5.23
C GLU A 59 -10.02 -1.77 5.23
N ALA A 60 -9.24 -2.81 4.92
CA ALA A 60 -7.79 -2.70 4.80
C ALA A 60 -7.38 -1.75 3.66
N VAL A 61 -8.00 -1.88 2.48
CA VAL A 61 -7.78 -0.97 1.35
C VAL A 61 -8.11 0.46 1.76
N ARG A 62 -9.29 0.68 2.34
CA ARG A 62 -9.74 2.00 2.81
C ARG A 62 -8.79 2.60 3.85
N TYR A 63 -8.42 1.80 4.86
CA TYR A 63 -7.54 2.20 5.95
C TYR A 63 -6.17 2.65 5.44
N ILE A 64 -5.56 1.89 4.52
CA ILE A 64 -4.23 2.19 3.98
C ILE A 64 -4.25 3.49 3.20
N LEU A 65 -5.26 3.69 2.35
CA LEU A 65 -5.36 4.85 1.48
C LEU A 65 -5.78 6.12 2.24
N LEU A 66 -6.57 6.02 3.30
CA LEU A 66 -6.92 7.13 4.19
C LEU A 66 -5.84 7.47 5.23
N ASN A 67 -4.81 6.63 5.38
CA ASN A 67 -3.82 6.82 6.44
C ASN A 67 -3.07 8.16 6.39
N PRO A 68 -2.65 8.68 5.22
CA PRO A 68 -2.07 10.03 5.11
C PRO A 68 -3.00 11.14 5.60
N VAL A 69 -4.30 11.02 5.29
CA VAL A 69 -5.34 11.97 5.71
C VAL A 69 -5.55 11.89 7.22
N ARG A 70 -5.73 10.68 7.76
CA ARG A 70 -5.87 10.44 9.21
C ARG A 70 -4.66 10.91 10.02
N ALA A 71 -3.47 10.87 9.43
CA ALA A 71 -2.24 11.37 10.04
C ALA A 71 -2.06 12.89 9.92
N GLY A 72 -2.98 13.61 9.27
CA GLY A 72 -2.92 15.06 9.06
C GLY A 72 -1.82 15.52 8.11
N ILE A 73 -1.32 14.63 7.25
CA ILE A 73 -0.24 14.92 6.30
C ILE A 73 -0.79 15.37 4.94
N SER A 74 -2.06 15.08 4.66
CA SER A 74 -2.75 15.30 3.40
C SER A 74 -4.20 15.70 3.67
N GLU A 75 -4.78 16.60 2.88
CA GLU A 75 -6.21 16.93 3.00
C GLU A 75 -7.07 15.83 2.39
N ASN A 76 -6.72 15.39 1.18
CA ASN A 76 -7.41 14.30 0.48
C ASN A 76 -6.43 13.14 0.16
N PRO A 77 -6.94 11.92 -0.12
CA PRO A 77 -6.09 10.78 -0.49
C PRO A 77 -5.27 11.01 -1.78
N GLU A 78 -5.83 11.71 -2.76
CA GLU A 78 -5.20 12.02 -4.05
C GLU A 78 -4.01 12.98 -3.96
N ASP A 79 -3.95 13.77 -2.89
CA ASP A 79 -2.87 14.72 -2.63
C ASP A 79 -1.60 13.98 -2.14
N TRP A 80 -1.75 12.77 -1.60
CA TRP A 80 -0.64 11.95 -1.14
C TRP A 80 -0.08 11.06 -2.25
N ARG A 81 0.89 11.61 -3.00
CA ARG A 81 1.55 10.93 -4.14
C ARG A 81 2.28 9.62 -3.80
N TRP A 82 2.52 9.33 -2.53
CA TRP A 82 3.24 8.13 -2.08
C TRP A 82 2.29 6.99 -1.65
N SER A 83 1.13 6.92 -2.30
CA SER A 83 0.18 5.81 -2.18
C SER A 83 -0.23 5.31 -3.56
N SER A 84 -0.89 4.16 -3.61
CA SER A 84 -1.52 3.66 -4.83
C SER A 84 -2.87 4.32 -5.15
N TYR A 85 -3.37 5.25 -4.32
CA TYR A 85 -4.69 5.87 -4.51
C TYR A 85 -4.86 6.43 -5.91
N ARG A 86 -3.90 7.26 -6.34
CA ARG A 86 -3.93 7.94 -7.63
C ARG A 86 -3.99 6.97 -8.81
N ALA A 87 -3.24 5.87 -8.76
CA ALA A 87 -3.29 4.83 -9.78
C ALA A 87 -4.64 4.09 -9.81
N ILE A 88 -5.24 3.82 -8.64
CA ILE A 88 -6.56 3.18 -8.55
C ILE A 88 -7.67 4.14 -9.00
N ALA A 89 -7.51 5.44 -8.74
CA ALA A 89 -8.42 6.52 -9.13
C ALA A 89 -8.28 6.98 -10.59
N ASP A 90 -7.38 6.39 -11.37
CA ASP A 90 -7.07 6.76 -12.77
C ASP A 90 -6.39 8.10 -12.97
N LEU A 91 -5.73 8.60 -11.93
CA LEU A 91 -5.01 9.86 -11.96
C LEU A 91 -3.55 9.69 -12.41
N ASP A 92 -2.97 8.50 -12.22
CA ASP A 92 -1.60 8.16 -12.60
C ASP A 92 -1.54 6.77 -13.24
N LEU A 93 -0.48 6.50 -14.01
CA LEU A 93 -0.20 5.16 -14.53
C LEU A 93 0.13 4.19 -13.37
N PRO A 94 -0.50 3.01 -13.31
CA PRO A 94 -0.19 2.01 -12.30
C PRO A 94 1.21 1.43 -12.55
N PRO A 95 2.04 1.27 -11.49
CA PRO A 95 3.29 0.55 -11.64
C PRO A 95 3.02 -0.96 -11.85
N ASP A 96 3.91 -1.65 -12.55
CA ASP A 96 3.73 -3.07 -12.93
C ASP A 96 3.50 -4.02 -11.75
N PHE A 97 3.98 -3.65 -10.55
CA PHE A 97 3.81 -4.46 -9.34
C PHE A 97 2.48 -4.21 -8.63
N LEU A 98 1.68 -3.24 -9.05
CA LEU A 98 0.38 -2.95 -8.45
C LEU A 98 -0.65 -3.93 -9.01
N ALA A 99 -1.23 -4.74 -8.13
CA ALA A 99 -2.34 -5.65 -8.42
C ALA A 99 -3.67 -4.89 -8.62
N LEU A 100 -3.71 -3.97 -9.60
CA LEU A 100 -4.82 -3.04 -9.82
C LEU A 100 -6.13 -3.77 -10.12
N THR A 101 -6.07 -4.79 -11.00
CA THR A 101 -7.24 -5.59 -11.38
C THR A 101 -7.83 -6.31 -10.17
N ASP A 102 -6.97 -6.88 -9.32
CA ASP A 102 -7.41 -7.57 -8.10
C ASP A 102 -8.09 -6.60 -7.14
N VAL A 103 -7.51 -5.41 -6.92
CA VAL A 103 -8.12 -4.39 -6.06
C VAL A 103 -9.47 -3.93 -6.62
N LEU A 104 -9.56 -3.64 -7.92
CA LEU A 104 -10.82 -3.22 -8.54
C LEU A 104 -11.88 -4.33 -8.53
N SER A 105 -11.50 -5.60 -8.64
CA SER A 105 -12.45 -6.71 -8.61
C SER A 105 -13.24 -6.82 -7.29
N ILE A 106 -12.73 -6.22 -6.20
CA ILE A 106 -13.44 -6.13 -4.93
C ILE A 106 -14.65 -5.20 -5.03
N PHE A 107 -14.59 -4.19 -5.90
CA PHE A 107 -15.62 -3.14 -6.00
C PHE A 107 -16.62 -3.36 -7.14
N GLY A 108 -16.37 -4.31 -8.05
CA GLY A 108 -17.28 -4.61 -9.14
C GLY A 108 -16.70 -5.51 -10.22
N THR A 109 -17.57 -5.95 -11.13
CA THR A 109 -17.23 -6.90 -12.22
C THR A 109 -16.62 -6.23 -13.44
N THR A 110 -16.84 -4.93 -13.63
CA THR A 110 -16.24 -4.17 -14.74
C THR A 110 -15.32 -3.09 -14.18
N PRO A 111 -14.18 -2.78 -14.84
CA PRO A 111 -13.25 -1.76 -14.35
C PRO A 111 -13.90 -0.40 -14.12
N THR A 112 -14.86 -0.01 -14.97
CA THR A 112 -15.57 1.26 -14.87
C THR A 112 -16.47 1.33 -13.63
N THR A 113 -17.31 0.31 -13.42
CA THR A 113 -18.22 0.27 -12.26
C THR A 113 -17.46 0.08 -10.95
N ALA A 114 -16.43 -0.78 -10.97
CA ALA A 114 -15.53 -0.98 -9.85
C ALA A 114 -14.85 0.33 -9.43
N ARG A 115 -14.34 1.11 -10.38
CA ARG A 115 -13.68 2.38 -10.06
C ARG A 115 -14.65 3.42 -9.53
N ALA A 116 -15.85 3.50 -10.08
CA ALA A 116 -16.88 4.38 -9.55
C ALA A 116 -17.23 4.03 -8.09
N ALA A 117 -17.40 2.75 -7.77
CA ALA A 117 -17.66 2.28 -6.41
C ALA A 117 -16.46 2.49 -5.47
N PHE A 118 -15.23 2.29 -5.95
CA PHE A 118 -14.01 2.63 -5.22
C PHE A 118 -13.98 4.11 -4.83
N LEU A 119 -14.25 5.02 -5.76
CA LEU A 119 -14.25 6.46 -5.50
C LEU A 119 -15.35 6.87 -4.53
N ASP A 120 -16.51 6.21 -4.57
CA ASP A 120 -17.62 6.47 -3.66
C ASP A 120 -17.28 6.20 -2.18
N MET A 121 -16.34 5.28 -1.92
CA MET A 121 -15.85 4.97 -0.56
C MET A 121 -15.11 6.14 0.12
N PHE A 122 -14.70 7.16 -0.65
CA PHE A 122 -13.94 8.32 -0.17
C PHE A 122 -14.71 9.64 -0.24
N LYS A 123 -15.98 9.61 -0.66
CA LYS A 123 -16.90 10.75 -0.55
C LYS A 123 -17.52 10.79 0.84
#